data_AF-A0A963H319-F1
#
_entry.id   AF-A0A963H319-F1
#
_cell.length_a   1.000
_cell.length_b   1.000
_cell.length_c   1.000
_cell.angle_alpha   90.00
_cell.angle_beta   90.00
_cell.angle_gamma   90.00
#
_symmetry.space_group_name_H-M   'P 1'
#
loop_
_entity.id
_entity.type
_entity.pdbx_description
1 polymer ?
#
loop_
_entity_poly.entity_id
_entity_poly.type
_entity_poly.pdbx_seq_one_letter_code
_entity_poly.pdbx_strand_id
1 'polypeptide(L)' 'MIPQSFIQDLLARVDIVDVIERHVPLKKKGANYFACCPFHGEKSASFSVSPSK' A
#
# COMPACT_ATOMS: atom_id res chain seq x y z
N MET A 1 -20.83 13.10 9.70
CA MET A 1 -19.51 12.56 10.10
C MET A 1 -19.56 11.04 9.94
N ILE A 2 -18.49 10.40 9.45
CA ILE A 2 -18.47 8.94 9.22
C ILE A 2 -18.26 8.22 10.57
N PRO A 3 -19.01 7.14 10.89
CA PRO A 3 -18.83 6.39 12.14
C PRO A 3 -17.45 5.77 12.26
N GLN A 4 -16.85 5.82 13.45
CA GLN A 4 -15.54 5.20 13.69
C GLN A 4 -15.55 3.69 13.47
N SER A 5 -16.64 3.01 13.83
CA SER A 5 -16.82 1.58 13.58
C SER A 5 -16.73 1.24 12.10
N PHE A 6 -17.36 2.05 11.25
CA PHE A 6 -17.28 1.86 9.80
C PHE A 6 -15.84 2.04 9.28
N ILE A 7 -15.09 3.02 9.81
CA ILE A 7 -13.68 3.21 9.43
C ILE A 7 -12.86 1.96 9.80
N GLN A 8 -13.07 1.39 10.99
CA GLN A 8 -12.38 0.16 11.40
C GLN A 8 -12.77 -1.04 10.54
N ASP A 9 -14.06 -1.22 10.26
CA ASP A 9 -14.55 -2.30 9.40
C ASP A 9 -13.99 -2.20 7.98
N LEU A 10 -13.86 -0.98 7.45
CA LEU A 10 -13.26 -0.73 6.14
C LEU A 10 -11.77 -1.11 6.15
N LEU A 11 -11.00 -0.62 7.12
CA LEU A 11 -9.58 -0.93 7.25
C LEU A 11 -9.33 -2.43 7.44
N ALA A 12 -10.23 -3.16 8.10
CA ALA A 12 -10.11 -4.60 8.31
C ALA A 12 -10.40 -5.45 7.05
N ARG A 13 -11.07 -4.90 6.04
CA ARG A 13 -11.51 -5.64 4.84
C ARG A 13 -10.73 -5.28 3.58
N VAL A 14 -10.02 -4.16 3.58
CA VAL A 14 -9.28 -3.66 2.43
C VAL A 14 -7.85 -4.18 2.47
N ASP A 15 -7.41 -4.83 1.39
CA ASP A 15 -5.99 -5.11 1.17
C ASP A 15 -5.30 -3.86 0.60
N ILE A 16 -4.32 -3.33 1.34
CA ILE A 16 -3.57 -2.14 0.93
C ILE A 16 -2.71 -2.40 -0.31
N VAL A 17 -2.27 -3.64 -0.55
CA VAL A 17 -1.50 -4.01 -1.75
C VAL A 17 -2.38 -3.86 -2.98
N ASP A 18 -3.61 -4.39 -2.94
CA ASP A 18 -4.57 -4.33 -4.05
C ASP A 18 -4.97 -2.89 -4.40
N VAL A 19 -5.03 -2.00 -3.41
CA VAL A 19 -5.35 -0.58 -3.63
C VAL A 19 -4.19 0.13 -4.32
N ILE A 20 -2.97 -0.12 -3.88
CA ILE A 20 -1.77 0.55 -4.39
C ILE A 20 -1.37 0.01 -5.78
N GLU A 21 -1.47 -1.30 -6.02
CA GLU A 21 -1.02 -1.93 -7.26
C GLU A 21 -1.75 -1.42 -8.51
N ARG A 22 -2.96 -0.86 -8.34
CA ARG A 22 -3.71 -0.17 -9.41
C ARG A 22 -3.05 1.12 -9.90
N HIS A 23 -2.16 1.70 -9.10
CA HIS A 23 -1.53 3.00 -9.35
C HIS A 23 -0.02 2.89 -9.52
N VAL A 24 0.62 1.98 -8.79
CA VAL A 24 2.07 1.81 -8.76
C VAL A 24 2.40 0.34 -8.97
N PRO A 25 3.20 -0.04 -9.98
CA PRO A 25 3.55 -1.43 -10.22
C PRO A 25 4.45 -1.94 -9.08
N LEU A 26 3.88 -2.80 -8.25
CA LEU A 26 4.55 -3.36 -7.08
C LEU A 26 5.32 -4.64 -7.44
N LYS A 27 6.49 -4.83 -6.83
CA LYS A 27 7.28 -6.07 -6.93
C LYS A 27 7.47 -6.69 -5.55
N LYS A 28 7.03 -7.94 -5.38
CA LYS A 28 7.22 -8.68 -4.13
C LYS A 28 8.69 -8.94 -3.84
N LYS A 29 9.14 -8.66 -2.61
CA LYS A 29 10.49 -8.97 -2.10
C LYS A 29 10.41 -9.33 -0.62
N GLY A 30 10.52 -10.62 -0.32
CA GLY A 30 10.29 -11.13 1.04
C GLY A 30 8.82 -10.97 1.46
N ALA A 31 8.59 -10.43 2.65
CA ALA A 31 7.25 -10.19 3.19
C ALA A 31 6.57 -8.91 2.65
N ASN A 32 7.31 -8.03 1.98
CA ASN A 32 6.82 -6.72 1.54
C ASN A 32 6.82 -6.62 0.00
N TYR A 33 6.20 -5.55 -0.49
CA TYR A 33 6.20 -5.15 -1.89
C TYR A 33 6.95 -3.84 -2.05
N PHE A 34 7.65 -3.67 -3.17
CA PHE A 34 8.49 -2.50 -3.43
C PHE A 34 8.24 -1.90 -4.81
N ALA A 35 8.39 -0.59 -4.91
CA ALA A 35 8.38 0.16 -6.16
C ALA A 35 9.25 1.43 -6.06
N CYS A 36 9.45 2.10 -7.20
CA CYS A 36 9.93 3.50 -7.18
C CYS A 36 8.84 4.38 -6.57
N CYS A 37 9.23 5.36 -5.77
CA CYS A 37 8.27 6.23 -5.10
C CYS A 37 7.54 7.12 -6.11
N PRO A 38 6.19 7.14 -6.13
CA PRO A 38 5.43 8.02 -7.03
C PRO A 38 5.50 9.49 -6.61
N PHE A 39 6.00 9.79 -5.41
CA PHE A 39 6.06 11.14 -4.83
C PHE A 39 7.43 11.81 -4.98
N HIS A 40 8.48 11.05 -5.30
CA HIS A 40 9.83 11.56 -5.50
C HIS A 40 10.39 11.03 -6.83
N GLY A 41 11.00 11.89 -7.65
CA GLY A 41 11.54 11.55 -8.97
C GLY A 41 12.83 10.72 -8.94
N GLU A 42 12.94 9.76 -8.03
CA GLU A 42 14.10 8.90 -7.85
C GLU A 42 14.01 7.62 -8.70
N LYS A 43 15.18 6.99 -8.95
CA LYS A 43 15.28 5.74 -9.73
C LYS A 43 15.40 4.49 -8.84
N SER A 44 15.58 4.69 -7.54
CA SER A 44 15.67 3.62 -6.54
C SER A 44 14.30 3.17 -6.08
N ALA A 45 14.17 1.88 -5.80
CA ALA A 45 12.97 1.33 -5.16
C ALA A 45 12.96 1.70 -3.66
N SER A 46 12.32 2.82 -3.33
CA SER A 46 12.23 3.38 -1.97
C SER A 46 10.82 3.27 -1.37
N PHE A 47 9.81 2.95 -2.18
CA PHE A 47 8.44 2.79 -1.73
C PHE A 47 8.19 1.33 -1.33
N SER A 48 7.70 1.12 -0.11
CA SER A 48 7.48 -0.21 0.47
C SER A 48 6.05 -0.33 1.00
N VAL A 49 5.38 -1.42 0.64
CA VAL A 49 4.05 -1.79 1.15
C VAL A 49 4.17 -3.08 1.96
N SER A 50 3.69 -3.05 3.20
CA SER A 50 3.65 -4.21 4.07
C SER A 50 2.21 -4.67 4.22
N PRO A 51 1.86 -5.92 3.83
CA PRO A 51 0.50 -6.43 4.01
C PRO A 51 0.09 -6.62 5.48
N SER A 52 1.07 -6.61 6.40
CA SER A 52 0.87 -6.94 7.82
C SER A 52 0.87 -5.73 8.75
N LYS A 53 0.93 -4.50 8.20
CA LYS A 53 0.91 -3.25 8.97
C LYS A 53 -0.25 -2.39 8.51
#